data_AF-Q4D3E5-F1
#
_entry.id   AF-Q4D3E5-F1
#
_cell.length_a   1.000
_cell.length_b   1.000
_cell.length_c   1.000
_cell.angle_alpha   90.00
_cell.angle_beta   90.00
_cell.angle_gamma   90.00
#
_symmetry.space_group_name_H-M   'P 1'
#
loop_
_entity.id
_entity.type
_entity.pdbx_description
1 polymer ?
#
loop_
_entity_poly.entity_id
_entity_poly.type
_entity_poly.pdbx_seq_one_letter_code
_entity_poly.pdbx_strand_id
1 'polypeptide(L)'
;MKSFFSRVVNSWKRQRLPRSDVDCSDFVRVRPDAPCVARLRQVVQERRFGAENGGAPSPAANSSEALHREASVRSTVFDLRYRCGGAGRCVENDYRCRFPCCFAMRPVTKGAEVLAERLAYEVDDAPTPQIRALVQMARDEKLEAVIQGIQALVNAQIREVAGGRELLAALQPSQREQQEQQLGVDDFNPAAPKYGRGSVAEGVNPLLEDASLRREVVALYLWRAALLVNVREDERAVSSLLNLAALVPQEDRERLYTSAAAWAALNDMEIVYYRSLLQQYEAFPEAMTFAHDRPLLLKRVFEACGETAYFLECATHIVFSKEVTATVSRAQGAQMYGDFTEDPMKSLCIPLSLQYYRFCVSDAFWEHFMRLLCMPPIPAPNTPEERARDPGEQLGLTPNYMLDAIGRSMMLHHLVMLHEAREREIASGAIVDVVKQKKAQGGEGSVVHPLHYEHVLNDRERGIAITRLRELLFLARSYRNPQRPLDGDDSDGVGEKGQIAPKADSAAAAAAAAVTDNGQ
;
A
#
# COMPACT_ATOMS: atom_id res chain seq x y z
N MET A 1 20.23 24.62 -8.80
CA MET A 1 19.60 23.32 -8.46
C MET A 1 19.26 22.38 -9.65
N LYS A 2 19.52 22.71 -10.93
CA LYS A 2 19.21 21.85 -12.10
C LYS A 2 20.27 20.82 -12.55
N SER A 3 21.43 20.70 -11.87
CA SER A 3 22.63 20.11 -12.50
C SER A 3 22.91 18.62 -12.23
N PHE A 4 22.51 18.04 -11.09
CA PHE A 4 22.94 16.65 -10.77
C PHE A 4 21.82 15.61 -10.73
N PHE A 5 20.66 15.95 -10.16
CA PHE A 5 19.47 15.07 -10.27
C PHE A 5 19.05 14.87 -11.74
N SER A 6 19.37 15.81 -12.63
CA SER A 6 19.22 15.59 -14.06
C SER A 6 20.27 14.62 -14.62
N ARG A 7 21.53 14.66 -14.19
CA ARG A 7 22.62 13.83 -14.77
C ARG A 7 22.54 12.36 -14.38
N VAL A 8 22.28 12.03 -13.12
CA VAL A 8 22.12 10.63 -12.68
C VAL A 8 20.90 10.01 -13.37
N VAL A 9 19.79 10.75 -13.42
CA VAL A 9 18.56 10.32 -14.09
C VAL A 9 18.71 10.31 -15.62
N ASN A 10 19.56 11.16 -16.21
CA ASN A 10 19.77 11.19 -17.67
C ASN A 10 20.74 10.10 -18.17
N SER A 11 21.71 9.64 -17.38
CA SER A 11 22.58 8.53 -17.82
C SER A 11 21.80 7.21 -17.92
N TRP A 12 20.82 7.00 -17.03
CA TRP A 12 19.89 5.87 -17.08
C TRP A 12 18.75 6.04 -18.10
N LYS A 13 18.63 7.21 -18.75
CA LYS A 13 17.52 7.49 -19.69
C LYS A 13 17.65 6.86 -21.09
N ARG A 14 18.70 6.12 -21.43
CA ARG A 14 18.94 5.73 -22.84
C ARG A 14 18.84 4.26 -23.21
N GLN A 15 18.62 3.36 -22.27
CA GLN A 15 18.11 2.03 -22.63
C GLN A 15 16.66 1.94 -22.19
N ARG A 16 15.75 2.50 -23.00
CA ARG A 16 14.39 1.97 -23.02
C ARG A 16 14.54 0.52 -23.47
N LEU A 17 14.40 -0.43 -22.56
CA LEU A 17 14.15 -1.81 -22.96
C LEU A 17 12.94 -1.75 -23.90
N PRO A 18 13.01 -2.35 -25.10
CA PRO A 18 11.85 -2.41 -25.97
C PRO A 18 10.69 -3.01 -25.18
N ARG A 19 9.51 -2.38 -25.28
CA ARG A 19 8.29 -2.96 -24.70
C ARG A 19 8.12 -4.34 -25.33
N SER A 20 7.90 -5.37 -24.51
CA SER A 20 7.43 -6.65 -25.03
C SER A 20 6.11 -6.44 -25.77
N ASP A 21 5.92 -7.15 -26.87
CA ASP A 21 4.76 -7.00 -27.76
C ASP A 21 3.42 -7.42 -27.14
N VAL A 22 3.41 -7.97 -25.91
CA VAL A 22 2.22 -8.49 -25.24
C VAL A 22 2.07 -7.95 -23.81
N ASP A 23 0.82 -7.73 -23.39
CA ASP A 23 0.48 -7.39 -22.01
C ASP A 23 -0.60 -8.33 -21.39
N CYS A 24 -1.08 -7.98 -20.20
CA CYS A 24 -2.09 -8.80 -19.50
C CYS A 24 -3.38 -8.98 -20.31
N SER A 25 -3.79 -7.98 -21.11
CA SER A 25 -5.00 -8.05 -21.93
C SER A 25 -4.87 -9.09 -23.05
N ASP A 26 -3.68 -9.21 -23.66
CA ASP A 26 -3.40 -10.24 -24.65
C ASP A 26 -3.51 -11.64 -24.07
N PHE A 27 -2.98 -11.86 -22.86
CA PHE A 27 -3.07 -13.15 -22.19
C PHE A 27 -4.52 -13.50 -21.82
N VAL A 28 -5.31 -12.55 -21.34
CA VAL A 28 -6.74 -12.75 -21.03
C VAL A 28 -7.52 -13.08 -22.31
N ARG A 29 -7.24 -12.40 -23.42
CA ARG A 29 -7.89 -12.65 -24.71
C ARG A 29 -7.54 -14.02 -25.29
N VAL A 30 -6.26 -14.40 -25.26
CA VAL A 30 -5.78 -15.67 -25.83
C VAL A 30 -6.18 -16.86 -24.97
N ARG A 31 -6.27 -16.68 -23.64
CA ARG A 31 -6.70 -17.71 -22.69
C ARG A 31 -7.74 -17.15 -21.72
N PRO A 32 -9.03 -17.30 -22.01
CA PRO A 32 -10.08 -16.80 -21.13
C PRO A 32 -10.02 -17.41 -19.72
N ASP A 33 -9.62 -18.67 -19.60
CA ASP A 33 -9.51 -19.36 -18.31
C ASP A 33 -8.15 -19.12 -17.65
N ALA A 34 -8.15 -18.82 -16.35
CA ALA A 34 -6.93 -18.69 -15.56
C ALA A 34 -6.40 -20.08 -15.18
N PRO A 35 -5.07 -20.29 -15.15
CA PRO A 35 -4.49 -21.53 -14.64
C PRO A 35 -4.87 -21.76 -13.17
N CYS A 36 -5.15 -23.02 -12.82
CA CYS A 36 -5.39 -23.39 -11.43
C CYS A 36 -4.10 -23.26 -10.59
N VAL A 37 -4.25 -23.16 -9.26
CA VAL A 37 -3.09 -23.06 -8.34
C VAL A 37 -2.12 -24.21 -8.49
N ALA A 38 -2.62 -25.43 -8.65
CA ALA A 38 -1.77 -26.60 -8.81
C ALA A 38 -0.85 -26.45 -10.04
N ARG A 39 -1.41 -25.93 -11.14
CA ARG A 39 -0.65 -25.63 -12.36
C ARG A 39 0.36 -24.50 -12.15
N LEU A 40 -0.03 -23.41 -11.50
CA LEU A 40 0.88 -22.30 -11.16
C LEU A 40 2.06 -22.80 -10.31
N ARG A 41 1.79 -23.61 -9.28
CA ARG A 41 2.82 -24.19 -8.40
C ARG A 41 3.80 -25.05 -9.18
N GLN A 42 3.29 -25.94 -10.04
CA GLN A 42 4.14 -26.79 -10.88
C GLN A 42 5.08 -25.94 -11.76
N VAL A 43 4.54 -24.98 -12.51
CA VAL A 43 5.36 -24.16 -13.42
C VAL A 43 6.38 -23.31 -12.68
N VAL A 44 6.02 -22.76 -11.52
CA VAL A 44 6.95 -21.98 -10.68
C VAL A 44 8.07 -22.88 -10.12
N GLN A 45 7.74 -24.09 -9.67
CA GLN A 45 8.72 -25.06 -9.19
C GLN A 45 9.70 -25.47 -10.30
N GLU A 46 9.17 -25.81 -11.48
CA GLU A 46 9.96 -26.17 -12.66
C GLU A 46 10.90 -25.02 -13.08
N ARG A 47 10.38 -23.78 -13.18
CA ARG A 47 11.18 -22.62 -13.63
C ARG A 47 12.23 -22.16 -12.61
N ARG A 48 11.98 -22.31 -11.30
CA ARG A 48 12.91 -21.84 -10.25
C ARG A 48 13.91 -22.91 -9.81
N PHE A 49 13.50 -24.18 -9.83
CA PHE A 49 14.26 -25.27 -9.21
C PHE A 49 14.39 -26.52 -10.09
N GLY A 50 13.73 -26.56 -11.26
CA GLY A 50 13.91 -27.61 -12.25
C GLY A 50 15.32 -27.61 -12.81
N ALA A 51 15.78 -28.77 -13.27
CA ALA A 51 17.06 -28.85 -13.95
C ALA A 51 17.00 -28.09 -15.29
N GLU A 52 18.12 -27.51 -15.74
CA GLU A 52 18.22 -26.74 -16.99
C GLU A 52 17.66 -27.47 -18.23
N ASN A 53 17.55 -28.81 -18.17
CA ASN A 53 17.04 -29.68 -19.23
C ASN A 53 15.65 -30.28 -18.94
N GLY A 54 14.81 -29.65 -18.10
CA GLY A 54 13.46 -30.13 -17.80
C GLY A 54 13.41 -31.34 -16.87
N GLY A 55 14.49 -31.59 -16.12
CA GLY A 55 14.53 -32.64 -15.10
C GLY A 55 13.75 -32.26 -13.84
N ALA A 56 13.46 -33.27 -13.01
CA ALA A 56 12.80 -33.09 -11.73
C ALA A 56 13.51 -32.01 -10.88
N PRO A 57 12.78 -31.25 -10.05
CA PRO A 57 13.39 -30.25 -9.18
C PRO A 57 14.51 -30.87 -8.35
N SER A 58 15.64 -30.17 -8.23
CA SER A 58 16.70 -30.62 -7.32
C SER A 58 16.13 -30.78 -5.91
N PRO A 59 16.48 -31.82 -5.13
CA PRO A 59 16.07 -31.88 -3.73
C PRO A 59 16.70 -30.72 -2.96
N ALA A 60 15.98 -30.19 -1.95
CA ALA A 60 16.55 -29.22 -1.02
C ALA A 60 17.67 -29.89 -0.20
N ALA A 61 18.78 -29.19 0.04
CA ALA A 61 19.92 -29.74 0.77
C ALA A 61 19.62 -29.94 2.26
N ASN A 62 18.73 -29.13 2.83
CA ASN A 62 18.30 -29.22 4.23
C ASN A 62 16.89 -28.64 4.44
N SER A 63 16.37 -28.75 5.67
CA SER A 63 15.04 -28.25 6.04
C SER A 63 14.90 -26.74 5.85
N SER A 64 15.94 -25.95 6.16
CA SER A 64 15.91 -24.50 5.97
C SER A 64 15.79 -24.11 4.50
N GLU A 65 16.49 -24.82 3.62
CA GLU A 65 16.38 -24.61 2.18
C GLU A 65 15.00 -25.08 1.68
N ALA A 66 14.47 -26.20 2.17
CA ALA A 66 13.13 -26.66 1.82
C ALA A 66 12.07 -25.60 2.15
N LEU A 67 12.13 -25.01 3.35
CA LEU A 67 11.25 -23.91 3.77
C LEU A 67 11.43 -22.66 2.91
N HIS A 68 12.68 -22.29 2.57
CA HIS A 68 12.95 -21.14 1.71
C HIS A 68 12.38 -21.34 0.29
N ARG A 69 12.56 -22.55 -0.27
CA ARG A 69 12.01 -22.91 -1.59
C ARG A 69 10.49 -22.88 -1.58
N GLU A 70 9.85 -23.45 -0.56
CA GLU A 70 8.40 -23.41 -0.40
C GLU A 70 7.89 -21.97 -0.31
N ALA A 71 8.50 -21.14 0.55
CA ALA A 71 8.15 -19.72 0.67
C ALA A 71 8.30 -18.96 -0.66
N SER A 72 9.37 -19.23 -1.41
CA SER A 72 9.62 -18.65 -2.73
C SER A 72 8.54 -19.04 -3.76
N VAL A 73 8.18 -20.33 -3.83
CA VAL A 73 7.10 -20.82 -4.69
C VAL A 73 5.79 -20.17 -4.30
N ARG A 74 5.46 -20.19 -3.01
CA ARG A 74 4.20 -19.69 -2.47
C ARG A 74 4.04 -18.19 -2.72
N SER A 75 5.07 -17.39 -2.49
CA SER A 75 5.08 -15.95 -2.80
C SER A 75 4.89 -15.68 -4.29
N THR A 76 5.57 -16.45 -5.15
CA THR A 76 5.45 -16.27 -6.60
C THR A 76 4.06 -16.67 -7.10
N VAL A 77 3.50 -17.77 -6.60
CA VAL A 77 2.14 -18.21 -6.94
C VAL A 77 1.10 -17.21 -6.45
N PHE A 78 1.29 -16.64 -5.26
CA PHE A 78 0.46 -15.56 -4.75
C PHE A 78 0.51 -14.33 -5.67
N ASP A 79 1.71 -13.90 -6.06
CA ASP A 79 1.88 -12.76 -6.98
C ASP A 79 1.19 -13.03 -8.33
N LEU A 80 1.36 -14.24 -8.88
CA LEU A 80 0.73 -14.64 -10.13
C LEU A 80 -0.80 -14.70 -10.03
N ARG A 81 -1.34 -15.28 -8.96
CA ARG A 81 -2.79 -15.46 -8.81
C ARG A 81 -3.50 -14.16 -8.45
N TYR A 82 -2.93 -13.37 -7.54
CA TYR A 82 -3.65 -12.26 -6.90
C TYR A 82 -3.13 -10.88 -7.29
N ARG A 83 -1.92 -10.77 -7.85
CA ARG A 83 -1.34 -9.47 -8.24
C ARG A 83 -1.17 -9.31 -9.75
N CYS A 84 -0.96 -10.38 -10.51
CA CYS A 84 -0.85 -10.29 -11.95
C CYS A 84 -2.20 -9.92 -12.58
N GLY A 85 -2.23 -8.89 -13.44
CA GLY A 85 -3.44 -8.57 -14.20
C GLY A 85 -3.91 -9.68 -15.14
N GLY A 86 -3.01 -10.58 -15.55
CA GLY A 86 -3.38 -11.79 -16.31
C GLY A 86 -3.74 -13.00 -15.44
N ALA A 87 -3.81 -12.86 -14.11
CA ALA A 87 -3.98 -13.96 -13.15
C ALA A 87 -3.06 -15.18 -13.42
N GLY A 88 -1.80 -14.90 -13.79
CA GLY A 88 -0.79 -15.92 -14.02
C GLY A 88 -0.88 -16.63 -15.37
N ARG A 89 -1.79 -16.26 -16.28
CA ARG A 89 -1.86 -16.81 -17.66
C ARG A 89 -0.55 -16.68 -18.44
N CYS A 90 0.28 -15.70 -18.06
CA CYS A 90 1.60 -15.53 -18.64
C CYS A 90 2.57 -16.70 -18.38
N VAL A 91 2.36 -17.52 -17.34
CA VAL A 91 3.24 -18.67 -17.08
C VAL A 91 3.06 -19.80 -18.10
N GLU A 92 1.94 -19.81 -18.80
CA GLU A 92 1.65 -20.82 -19.82
C GLU A 92 2.25 -20.47 -21.18
N ASN A 93 2.86 -19.30 -21.30
CA ASN A 93 3.58 -18.86 -22.47
C ASN A 93 5.08 -18.77 -22.15
N ASP A 94 5.92 -19.15 -23.12
CA ASP A 94 7.38 -18.94 -23.07
C ASP A 94 7.75 -17.46 -23.29
N TYR A 95 6.79 -16.65 -23.73
CA TYR A 95 6.96 -15.21 -23.80
C TYR A 95 7.20 -14.68 -22.39
N ARG A 96 8.36 -14.04 -22.22
CA ARG A 96 8.74 -13.28 -21.03
C ARG A 96 7.58 -12.34 -20.72
N CYS A 97 6.76 -12.72 -19.74
CA CYS A 97 5.78 -11.84 -19.14
C CYS A 97 6.45 -10.48 -18.95
N ARG A 98 5.78 -9.40 -19.33
CA ARG A 98 6.32 -8.05 -19.24
C ARG A 98 6.77 -7.70 -17.80
N PHE A 99 6.46 -8.52 -16.77
CA PHE A 99 6.90 -8.29 -15.40
C PHE A 99 8.39 -7.91 -15.34
N PRO A 100 8.70 -6.74 -14.75
CA PRO A 100 7.81 -5.92 -13.93
C PRO A 100 6.76 -5.04 -14.61
N CYS A 101 6.77 -4.79 -15.92
CA CYS A 101 5.77 -3.92 -16.58
C CYS A 101 4.51 -4.63 -17.13
N CYS A 102 4.27 -5.92 -16.87
CA CYS A 102 2.90 -6.44 -16.95
C CYS A 102 2.13 -5.79 -15.82
N PHE A 103 0.93 -5.30 -16.10
CA PHE A 103 0.19 -4.53 -15.14
C PHE A 103 0.00 -5.33 -13.84
N ALA A 104 0.61 -4.84 -12.74
CA ALA A 104 0.38 -5.38 -11.42
C ALA A 104 -0.93 -4.82 -10.90
N MET A 105 -1.95 -5.67 -10.83
CA MET A 105 -3.23 -5.35 -10.21
C MET A 105 -3.12 -5.05 -8.71
N ARG A 106 -1.96 -5.23 -8.08
CA ARG A 106 -1.72 -4.95 -6.66
C ARG A 106 -0.28 -4.47 -6.43
N PRO A 107 -0.09 -3.29 -5.77
CA PRO A 107 1.24 -2.78 -5.43
C PRO A 107 2.08 -3.80 -4.65
N VAL A 108 3.41 -3.72 -4.79
CA VAL A 108 4.35 -4.64 -4.12
C VAL A 108 4.16 -4.67 -2.61
N THR A 109 4.09 -3.49 -1.99
CA THR A 109 3.93 -3.36 -0.53
C THR A 109 2.64 -4.02 -0.05
N LYS A 110 1.50 -3.77 -0.72
CA LYS A 110 0.22 -4.43 -0.40
C LYS A 110 0.31 -5.95 -0.54
N GLY A 111 0.92 -6.44 -1.62
CA GLY A 111 1.10 -7.87 -1.86
C GLY A 111 1.89 -8.56 -0.74
N ALA A 112 3.04 -7.99 -0.37
CA ALA A 112 3.90 -8.52 0.68
C ALA A 112 3.20 -8.55 2.04
N GLU A 113 2.50 -7.47 2.40
CA GLU A 113 1.82 -7.39 3.70
C GLU A 113 0.63 -8.34 3.81
N VAL A 114 -0.19 -8.45 2.76
CA VAL A 114 -1.32 -9.40 2.73
C VAL A 114 -0.81 -10.84 2.89
N LEU A 115 0.29 -11.18 2.21
CA LEU A 115 0.88 -12.50 2.34
C LEU A 115 1.46 -12.72 3.74
N ALA A 116 2.18 -11.75 4.30
CA ALA A 116 2.76 -11.85 5.64
C ALA A 116 1.68 -12.02 6.73
N GLU A 117 0.64 -11.18 6.69
CA GLU A 117 -0.50 -11.26 7.62
C GLU A 117 -1.24 -12.60 7.49
N ARG A 118 -1.46 -13.07 6.26
CA ARG A 118 -2.04 -14.41 6.03
C ARG A 118 -1.19 -15.51 6.68
N LEU A 119 0.13 -15.46 6.48
CA LEU A 119 1.06 -16.48 6.99
C LEU A 119 1.16 -16.48 8.52
N ALA A 120 0.98 -15.32 9.16
CA ALA A 120 1.01 -15.20 10.63
C ALA A 120 -0.05 -16.08 11.34
N TYR A 121 -1.16 -16.41 10.66
CA TYR A 121 -2.21 -17.27 11.21
C TYR A 121 -2.13 -18.73 10.76
N GLU A 122 -1.35 -19.05 9.73
CA GLU A 122 -1.24 -20.40 9.17
C GLU A 122 -0.17 -21.25 9.87
N VAL A 123 -0.19 -21.26 11.20
CA VAL A 123 0.78 -21.97 12.04
C VAL A 123 0.50 -23.48 12.09
N ASP A 124 1.56 -24.28 12.20
CA ASP A 124 1.45 -25.75 12.28
C ASP A 124 0.76 -26.24 13.56
N ASP A 125 0.92 -25.49 14.65
CA ASP A 125 0.49 -25.84 16.00
C ASP A 125 -0.80 -25.10 16.42
N ALA A 126 -1.68 -24.81 15.46
CA ALA A 126 -2.96 -24.16 15.76
C ALA A 126 -3.75 -24.91 16.86
N PRO A 127 -4.43 -24.19 17.77
CA PRO A 127 -4.83 -24.73 19.08
C PRO A 127 -5.88 -25.84 19.00
N THR A 128 -6.85 -25.72 18.10
CA THR A 128 -7.98 -26.66 18.00
C THR A 128 -7.94 -27.47 16.70
N PRO A 129 -8.49 -28.71 16.68
CA PRO A 129 -8.62 -29.51 15.45
C PRO A 129 -9.35 -28.76 14.32
N GLN A 130 -10.37 -27.96 14.67
CA GLN A 130 -11.16 -27.15 13.74
C GLN A 130 -10.28 -26.09 13.07
N ILE A 131 -9.48 -25.35 13.84
CA ILE A 131 -8.57 -24.33 13.29
C ILE A 131 -7.47 -25.00 12.45
N ARG A 132 -6.91 -26.14 12.89
CA ARG A 132 -5.94 -26.90 12.08
C ARG A 132 -6.50 -27.32 10.72
N ALA A 133 -7.77 -27.74 10.67
CA ALA A 133 -8.44 -28.06 9.41
C ALA A 133 -8.59 -26.83 8.50
N LEU A 134 -8.93 -25.66 9.06
CA LEU A 134 -8.99 -24.39 8.32
C LEU A 134 -7.60 -24.00 7.78
N VAL A 135 -6.53 -24.16 8.58
CA VAL A 135 -5.15 -23.87 8.16
C VAL A 135 -4.74 -24.77 7.00
N GLN A 136 -5.05 -26.06 7.06
CA GLN A 136 -4.75 -26.98 5.95
C GLN A 136 -5.48 -26.58 4.66
N MET A 137 -6.76 -26.19 4.75
CA MET A 137 -7.49 -25.68 3.59
C MET A 137 -6.90 -24.37 3.03
N ALA A 138 -6.39 -23.50 3.90
CA ALA A 138 -5.72 -22.27 3.48
C ALA A 138 -4.41 -22.58 2.73
N ARG A 139 -3.62 -23.55 3.18
CA ARG A 139 -2.42 -24.03 2.49
C ARG A 139 -2.73 -24.67 1.14
N ASP A 140 -3.88 -25.33 1.04
CA ASP A 140 -4.44 -25.85 -0.22
C ASP A 140 -4.99 -24.74 -1.14
N GLU A 141 -4.89 -23.45 -0.76
CA GLU A 141 -5.41 -22.27 -1.48
C GLU A 141 -6.93 -22.28 -1.72
N LYS A 142 -7.68 -22.92 -0.82
CA LYS A 142 -9.17 -22.91 -0.79
C LYS A 142 -9.69 -21.74 0.06
N LEU A 143 -9.24 -20.52 -0.24
CA LEU A 143 -9.40 -19.36 0.66
C LEU A 143 -10.85 -19.00 0.94
N GLU A 144 -11.72 -19.07 -0.07
CA GLU A 144 -13.15 -18.79 0.06
C GLU A 144 -13.83 -19.75 1.05
N ALA A 145 -13.47 -21.03 0.98
CA ALA A 145 -13.96 -22.04 1.92
C ALA A 145 -13.44 -21.80 3.35
N VAL A 146 -12.19 -21.32 3.49
CA VAL A 146 -11.64 -20.95 4.80
C VAL A 146 -12.35 -19.73 5.38
N ILE A 147 -12.61 -18.70 4.56
CA ILE A 147 -13.34 -17.49 4.99
C ILE A 147 -14.73 -17.84 5.53
N GLN A 148 -15.46 -18.72 4.84
CA GLN A 148 -16.75 -19.24 5.28
C GLN A 148 -16.61 -20.12 6.53
N GLY A 149 -15.61 -21.00 6.56
CA GLY A 149 -15.34 -21.89 7.69
C GLY A 149 -15.00 -21.15 8.98
N ILE A 150 -14.21 -20.07 8.91
CA ILE A 150 -13.93 -19.20 10.06
C ILE A 150 -15.22 -18.58 10.59
N GLN A 151 -16.05 -18.01 9.70
CA GLN A 151 -17.31 -17.40 10.09
C GLN A 151 -18.25 -18.42 10.74
N ALA A 152 -18.35 -19.63 10.18
CA ALA A 152 -19.16 -20.71 10.74
C ALA A 152 -18.65 -21.14 12.13
N LEU A 153 -17.32 -21.25 12.31
CA LEU A 153 -16.70 -21.60 13.59
C LEU A 153 -17.00 -20.55 14.65
N VAL A 154 -16.81 -19.27 14.35
CA VAL A 154 -17.12 -18.16 15.27
C VAL A 154 -18.60 -18.15 15.64
N ASN A 155 -19.49 -18.28 14.65
CA ASN A 155 -20.93 -18.32 14.90
C ASN A 155 -21.32 -19.49 15.80
N ALA A 156 -20.67 -20.66 15.64
CA ALA A 156 -20.91 -21.81 16.50
C ALA A 156 -20.44 -21.57 17.94
N GLN A 157 -19.21 -21.05 18.13
CA GLN A 157 -18.65 -20.74 19.45
C GLN A 157 -19.48 -19.69 20.21
N ILE A 158 -19.92 -18.62 19.53
CA ILE A 158 -20.77 -17.58 20.13
C ILE A 158 -22.10 -18.17 20.59
N ARG A 159 -22.73 -19.03 19.78
CA ARG A 159 -24.00 -19.70 20.15
C ARG A 159 -23.83 -20.68 21.30
N GLU A 160 -22.71 -21.41 21.34
CA GLU A 160 -22.39 -22.34 22.42
C GLU A 160 -22.31 -21.60 23.76
N VAL A 161 -21.55 -20.50 23.83
CA VAL A 161 -21.42 -19.68 25.05
C VAL A 161 -22.72 -18.93 25.39
N ALA A 162 -23.54 -18.58 24.39
CA ALA A 162 -24.86 -18.03 24.65
C ALA A 162 -25.78 -19.02 25.38
N GLY A 163 -25.57 -20.33 25.25
CA GLY A 163 -26.33 -21.36 25.99
C GLY A 163 -27.83 -21.34 25.71
N GLY A 164 -28.23 -20.96 24.49
CA GLY A 164 -29.64 -20.82 24.08
C GLY A 164 -30.29 -19.46 24.40
N ARG A 165 -29.57 -18.53 25.03
CA ARG A 165 -30.02 -17.14 25.20
C ARG A 165 -30.07 -16.44 23.83
N GLU A 166 -31.05 -15.56 23.65
CA GLU A 166 -31.19 -14.78 22.41
C GLU A 166 -30.01 -13.83 22.24
N LEU A 167 -29.29 -13.97 21.13
CA LEU A 167 -28.14 -13.14 20.79
C LEU A 167 -28.58 -11.75 20.36
N LEU A 168 -27.74 -10.75 20.64
CA LEU A 168 -27.85 -9.41 20.05
C LEU A 168 -27.99 -9.49 18.52
N ALA A 169 -28.83 -8.65 17.90
CA ALA A 169 -29.04 -8.58 16.44
C ALA A 169 -27.76 -8.69 15.62
N ALA A 170 -26.74 -7.93 16.00
CA ALA A 170 -25.49 -7.83 15.26
C ALA A 170 -24.63 -9.11 15.32
N LEU A 171 -24.95 -10.04 16.22
CA LEU A 171 -24.35 -11.38 16.33
C LEU A 171 -25.26 -12.46 15.73
N GLN A 172 -26.51 -12.13 15.39
CA GLN A 172 -27.38 -13.05 14.68
C GLN A 172 -26.93 -13.09 13.21
N PRO A 173 -26.82 -14.27 12.58
CA PRO A 173 -26.66 -14.33 11.14
C PRO A 173 -27.83 -13.59 10.51
N SER A 174 -27.55 -12.64 9.63
CA SER A 174 -28.62 -12.03 8.84
C SER A 174 -29.37 -13.14 8.10
N GLN A 175 -30.70 -13.02 7.90
CA GLN A 175 -31.47 -14.01 7.12
C GLN A 175 -30.85 -14.25 5.72
N ARG A 176 -30.09 -13.28 5.22
CA ARG A 176 -29.25 -13.36 4.00
C ARG A 176 -28.14 -14.43 4.07
N GLU A 177 -27.58 -14.70 5.25
CA GLU A 177 -26.58 -15.76 5.47
C GLU A 177 -27.22 -17.16 5.56
N GLN A 178 -28.53 -17.25 5.81
CA GLN A 178 -29.27 -18.51 5.71
C GLN A 178 -29.88 -18.74 4.31
N GLN A 179 -30.03 -17.68 3.53
CA GLN A 179 -30.69 -17.70 2.21
C GLN A 179 -29.81 -17.08 1.10
N GLU A 180 -28.57 -17.54 0.95
CA GLU A 180 -27.71 -17.13 -0.16
C GLU A 180 -28.15 -17.70 -1.54
N GLN A 181 -29.46 -17.86 -1.80
CA GLN A 181 -29.94 -18.38 -3.09
C GLN A 181 -31.04 -17.59 -3.82
N GLN A 182 -31.72 -16.59 -3.27
CA GLN A 182 -32.74 -15.87 -4.05
C GLN A 182 -32.84 -14.37 -3.70
N LEU A 183 -32.34 -13.54 -4.62
CA LEU A 183 -32.76 -12.18 -4.97
C LEU A 183 -32.73 -11.07 -3.89
N GLY A 184 -32.08 -9.96 -4.26
CA GLY A 184 -31.99 -8.76 -3.44
C GLY A 184 -33.31 -8.00 -3.32
N VAL A 185 -33.46 -7.32 -2.18
CA VAL A 185 -34.04 -5.98 -1.93
C VAL A 185 -33.99 -5.80 -0.39
N ASP A 186 -33.72 -4.57 0.06
CA ASP A 186 -33.73 -4.17 1.48
C ASP A 186 -35.13 -4.33 2.09
N ASP A 187 -35.31 -5.26 3.04
CA ASP A 187 -36.59 -5.42 3.73
C ASP A 187 -36.61 -4.63 5.04
N PHE A 188 -37.26 -3.46 4.99
CA PHE A 188 -37.70 -2.72 6.17
C PHE A 188 -39.01 -3.36 6.69
N ASN A 189 -38.94 -4.14 7.76
CA ASN A 189 -40.13 -4.66 8.46
C ASN A 189 -40.55 -3.71 9.62
N PRO A 190 -41.63 -2.92 9.48
CA PRO A 190 -42.07 -1.99 10.51
C PRO A 190 -42.63 -2.67 11.79
N ALA A 191 -42.91 -3.97 11.76
CA ALA A 191 -43.47 -4.70 12.90
C ALA A 191 -42.39 -5.31 13.84
N ALA A 192 -41.10 -5.23 13.49
CA ALA A 192 -40.04 -5.71 14.37
C ALA A 192 -39.95 -4.82 15.63
N PRO A 193 -39.99 -5.39 16.85
CA PRO A 193 -39.80 -4.61 18.07
C PRO A 193 -38.43 -3.94 18.01
N LYS A 194 -38.38 -2.61 18.19
CA LYS A 194 -37.14 -1.82 18.14
C LYS A 194 -36.44 -1.70 19.50
N TYR A 195 -37.18 -1.76 20.61
CA TYR A 195 -36.65 -1.59 21.98
C TYR A 195 -37.37 -2.51 23.00
N GLY A 196 -36.68 -2.87 24.09
CA GLY A 196 -37.17 -3.76 25.16
C GLY A 196 -36.78 -5.23 24.97
N ARG A 197 -37.05 -6.10 25.98
CA ARG A 197 -36.58 -7.51 26.06
C ARG A 197 -36.88 -8.43 24.87
N GLY A 198 -37.73 -8.01 23.93
CA GLY A 198 -38.03 -8.74 22.69
C GLY A 198 -37.59 -7.99 21.42
N SER A 199 -36.81 -6.91 21.55
CA SER A 199 -36.23 -6.22 20.41
C SER A 199 -34.95 -6.87 19.99
N VAL A 200 -34.70 -6.90 18.67
CA VAL A 200 -33.45 -7.42 18.12
C VAL A 200 -32.23 -6.64 18.68
N ALA A 201 -32.44 -5.41 19.17
CA ALA A 201 -31.42 -4.58 19.80
C ALA A 201 -31.10 -4.96 21.26
N GLU A 202 -31.95 -5.72 21.96
CA GLU A 202 -31.69 -6.28 23.29
C GLU A 202 -31.45 -7.80 23.18
N GLY A 203 -30.19 -8.22 23.15
CA GLY A 203 -29.80 -9.63 23.25
C GLY A 203 -28.45 -9.78 23.95
N VAL A 204 -28.11 -11.01 24.33
CA VAL A 204 -26.82 -11.26 24.98
C VAL A 204 -25.68 -11.06 24.00
N ASN A 205 -24.57 -10.53 24.49
CA ASN A 205 -23.32 -10.44 23.76
C ASN A 205 -22.26 -11.25 24.52
N PRO A 206 -22.09 -12.54 24.17
CA PRO A 206 -21.08 -13.40 24.80
C PRO A 206 -19.66 -12.85 24.72
N LEU A 207 -19.35 -11.98 23.73
CA LEU A 207 -18.03 -11.36 23.62
C LEU A 207 -17.76 -10.37 24.75
N LEU A 208 -18.79 -9.79 25.38
CA LEU A 208 -18.61 -8.94 26.57
C LEU A 208 -18.43 -9.77 27.85
N GLU A 209 -19.01 -10.96 27.90
CA GLU A 209 -19.03 -11.84 29.07
C GLU A 209 -17.78 -12.74 29.16
N ASP A 210 -17.31 -13.26 28.03
CA ASP A 210 -16.21 -14.22 27.95
C ASP A 210 -14.99 -13.62 27.23
N ALA A 211 -13.95 -13.30 28.00
CA ALA A 211 -12.71 -12.76 27.48
C ALA A 211 -11.88 -13.77 26.66
N SER A 212 -12.02 -15.08 26.91
CA SER A 212 -11.33 -16.11 26.15
C SER A 212 -11.95 -16.26 24.77
N LEU A 213 -13.28 -16.39 24.71
CA LEU A 213 -14.04 -16.38 23.47
C LEU A 213 -13.75 -15.12 22.67
N ARG A 214 -13.79 -13.95 23.32
CA ARG A 214 -13.53 -12.66 22.66
C ARG A 214 -12.15 -12.63 21.98
N ARG A 215 -11.09 -13.04 22.68
CA ARG A 215 -9.74 -13.08 22.09
C ARG A 215 -9.64 -14.01 20.89
N GLU A 216 -10.26 -15.19 20.97
CA GLU A 216 -10.28 -16.16 19.87
C GLU A 216 -11.06 -15.61 18.65
N VAL A 217 -12.25 -15.04 18.88
CA VAL A 217 -13.07 -14.42 17.83
C VAL A 217 -12.34 -13.26 17.15
N VAL A 218 -11.70 -12.38 17.93
CA VAL A 218 -10.88 -11.28 17.38
C VAL A 218 -9.74 -11.82 16.52
N ALA A 219 -8.98 -12.82 16.99
CA ALA A 219 -7.89 -13.42 16.21
C ALA A 219 -8.40 -14.06 14.91
N LEU A 220 -9.52 -14.81 14.97
CA LEU A 220 -10.15 -15.43 13.81
C LEU A 220 -10.66 -14.40 12.79
N TYR A 221 -11.24 -13.29 13.24
CA TYR A 221 -11.71 -12.24 12.34
C TYR A 221 -10.57 -11.41 11.74
N LEU A 222 -9.46 -11.22 12.45
CA LEU A 222 -8.25 -10.63 11.89
C LEU A 222 -7.67 -11.53 10.78
N TRP A 223 -7.61 -12.84 11.02
CA TRP A 223 -7.22 -13.81 9.98
C TRP A 223 -8.16 -13.78 8.78
N ARG A 224 -9.48 -13.83 9.04
CA ARG A 224 -10.50 -13.76 8.00
C ARG A 224 -10.39 -12.48 7.18
N ALA A 225 -10.11 -11.33 7.81
CA ALA A 225 -9.89 -10.07 7.11
C ALA A 225 -8.66 -10.14 6.18
N ALA A 226 -7.53 -10.71 6.64
CA ALA A 226 -6.35 -10.91 5.80
C ALA A 226 -6.66 -11.81 4.58
N LEU A 227 -7.45 -12.87 4.77
CA LEU A 227 -7.90 -13.75 3.69
C LEU A 227 -8.84 -13.03 2.71
N LEU A 228 -9.78 -12.22 3.21
CA LEU A 228 -10.68 -11.41 2.39
C LEU A 228 -9.92 -10.41 1.52
N VAL A 229 -8.96 -9.68 2.09
CA VAL A 229 -8.10 -8.77 1.32
C VAL A 229 -7.27 -9.56 0.29
N ASN A 230 -6.83 -10.77 0.62
CA ASN A 230 -6.14 -11.63 -0.35
C ASN A 230 -7.01 -11.89 -1.59
N VAL A 231 -8.29 -12.25 -1.40
CA VAL A 231 -9.26 -12.46 -2.49
C VAL A 231 -9.89 -11.14 -3.03
N ARG A 232 -9.35 -9.97 -2.67
CA ARG A 232 -9.78 -8.62 -3.11
C ARG A 232 -11.16 -8.17 -2.61
N GLU A 233 -11.65 -8.79 -1.54
CA GLU A 233 -12.86 -8.42 -0.82
C GLU A 233 -12.55 -7.41 0.30
N ASP A 234 -11.74 -6.38 0.00
CA ASP A 234 -11.24 -5.39 0.96
C ASP A 234 -12.36 -4.67 1.72
N GLU A 235 -13.45 -4.31 1.03
CA GLU A 235 -14.62 -3.68 1.67
C GLU A 235 -15.25 -4.60 2.72
N ARG A 236 -15.40 -5.89 2.40
CA ARG A 236 -15.93 -6.90 3.33
C ARG A 236 -14.97 -7.14 4.49
N ALA A 237 -13.66 -7.12 4.24
CA ALA A 237 -12.65 -7.23 5.27
C ALA A 237 -12.77 -6.07 6.27
N VAL A 238 -12.71 -4.82 5.79
CA VAL A 238 -12.82 -3.63 6.61
C VAL A 238 -14.16 -3.59 7.34
N SER A 239 -15.28 -3.81 6.64
CA SER A 239 -16.62 -3.84 7.23
C SER A 239 -16.72 -4.88 8.35
N SER A 240 -16.14 -6.07 8.16
CA SER A 240 -16.19 -7.12 9.18
C SER A 240 -15.44 -6.75 10.45
N LEU A 241 -14.31 -6.05 10.34
CA LEU A 241 -13.53 -5.57 11.48
C LEU A 241 -14.23 -4.42 12.21
N LEU A 242 -14.80 -3.46 11.47
CA LEU A 242 -15.54 -2.35 12.05
C LEU A 242 -16.81 -2.82 12.76
N ASN A 243 -17.54 -3.78 12.17
CA ASN A 243 -18.71 -4.37 12.79
C ASN A 243 -18.34 -5.12 14.07
N LEU A 244 -17.23 -5.88 14.07
CA LEU A 244 -16.76 -6.56 15.28
C LEU A 244 -16.31 -5.56 16.36
N ALA A 245 -15.65 -4.47 15.98
CA ALA A 245 -15.20 -3.43 16.91
C ALA A 245 -16.37 -2.84 17.72
N ALA A 246 -17.53 -2.65 17.10
CA ALA A 246 -18.73 -2.17 17.78
C ALA A 246 -19.28 -3.16 18.83
N LEU A 247 -18.87 -4.43 18.80
CA LEU A 247 -19.37 -5.52 19.65
C LEU A 247 -18.43 -5.89 20.80
N VAL A 248 -17.23 -5.31 20.85
CA VAL A 248 -16.22 -5.63 21.87
C VAL A 248 -15.94 -4.42 22.78
N PRO A 249 -15.37 -4.64 23.99
CA PRO A 249 -14.95 -3.57 24.87
C PRO A 249 -13.83 -2.72 24.25
N GLN A 250 -13.66 -1.50 24.75
CA GLN A 250 -12.71 -0.51 24.21
C GLN A 250 -11.27 -1.05 24.11
N GLU A 251 -10.83 -1.86 25.07
CA GLU A 251 -9.48 -2.45 25.12
C GLU A 251 -9.13 -3.35 23.92
N ASP A 252 -10.12 -3.96 23.27
CA ASP A 252 -9.91 -4.84 22.10
C ASP A 252 -10.15 -4.11 20.77
N ARG A 253 -10.76 -2.92 20.80
CA ARG A 253 -11.10 -2.14 19.60
C ARG A 253 -9.87 -1.62 18.87
N GLU A 254 -8.79 -1.30 19.60
CA GLU A 254 -7.56 -0.74 19.01
C GLU A 254 -7.03 -1.65 17.89
N ARG A 255 -6.92 -2.96 18.14
CA ARG A 255 -6.43 -3.94 17.16
C ARG A 255 -7.33 -4.03 15.93
N LEU A 256 -8.64 -3.97 16.13
CA LEU A 256 -9.63 -4.03 15.05
C LEU A 256 -9.61 -2.77 14.20
N TYR A 257 -9.59 -1.59 14.83
CA TYR A 257 -9.52 -0.31 14.13
C TYR A 257 -8.19 -0.10 13.41
N THR A 258 -7.06 -0.43 14.02
CA THR A 258 -5.74 -0.33 13.37
C THR A 258 -5.61 -1.29 12.18
N SER A 259 -6.14 -2.51 12.30
CA SER A 259 -6.18 -3.47 11.19
C SER A 259 -7.13 -3.01 10.08
N ALA A 260 -8.31 -2.49 10.44
CA ALA A 260 -9.24 -1.90 9.47
C ALA A 260 -8.61 -0.71 8.74
N ALA A 261 -7.90 0.17 9.46
CA ALA A 261 -7.17 1.29 8.90
C ALA A 261 -6.05 0.82 7.97
N ALA A 262 -5.29 -0.23 8.33
CA ALA A 262 -4.26 -0.81 7.49
C ALA A 262 -4.83 -1.30 6.15
N TRP A 263 -5.90 -2.10 6.19
CA TRP A 263 -6.53 -2.63 4.98
C TRP A 263 -7.21 -1.55 4.14
N ALA A 264 -7.90 -0.61 4.78
CA ALA A 264 -8.49 0.54 4.11
C ALA A 264 -7.43 1.41 3.43
N ALA A 265 -6.31 1.69 4.11
CA ALA A 265 -5.21 2.48 3.55
C ALA A 265 -4.62 1.80 2.31
N LEU A 266 -4.35 0.50 2.39
CA LEU A 266 -3.83 -0.27 1.27
C LEU A 266 -4.82 -0.34 0.10
N ASN A 267 -6.13 -0.47 0.36
CA ASN A 267 -7.16 -0.39 -0.67
C ASN A 267 -7.20 0.98 -1.34
N ASP A 268 -7.16 2.05 -0.56
CA ASP A 268 -7.33 3.39 -1.09
C ASP A 268 -6.07 3.85 -1.83
N MET A 269 -4.87 3.54 -1.32
CA MET A 269 -3.60 3.72 -2.04
C MET A 269 -3.58 2.96 -3.37
N GLU A 270 -4.13 1.74 -3.39
CA GLU A 270 -4.26 0.95 -4.59
C GLU A 270 -5.17 1.69 -5.60
N ILE A 271 -6.40 2.05 -5.22
CA ILE A 271 -7.35 2.80 -6.07
C ILE A 271 -6.75 4.10 -6.60
N VAL A 272 -6.11 4.90 -5.74
CA VAL A 272 -5.47 6.17 -6.13
C VAL A 272 -4.32 5.92 -7.12
N TYR A 273 -3.56 4.84 -6.92
CA TYR A 273 -2.54 4.43 -7.87
C TYR A 273 -3.14 4.05 -9.24
N TYR A 274 -4.25 3.29 -9.32
CA TYR A 274 -4.94 3.04 -10.59
C TYR A 274 -5.40 4.31 -11.26
N ARG A 275 -6.02 5.22 -10.51
CA ARG A 275 -6.48 6.51 -11.04
C ARG A 275 -5.31 7.31 -11.62
N SER A 276 -4.13 7.25 -11.01
CA SER A 276 -2.91 7.83 -11.57
C SER A 276 -2.48 7.12 -12.86
N LEU A 277 -2.53 5.80 -12.92
CA LEU A 277 -2.10 5.04 -14.11
C LEU A 277 -3.03 5.28 -15.30
N LEU A 278 -4.34 5.30 -15.08
CA LEU A 278 -5.34 5.57 -16.13
C LEU A 278 -5.19 6.96 -16.76
N GLN A 279 -4.57 7.93 -16.07
CA GLN A 279 -4.27 9.25 -16.63
C GLN A 279 -3.03 9.27 -17.53
N GLN A 280 -2.18 8.23 -17.46
CA GLN A 280 -0.88 8.18 -18.14
C GLN A 280 -0.81 7.09 -19.22
N TYR A 281 -1.67 6.08 -19.14
CA TYR A 281 -1.60 4.87 -19.96
C TYR A 281 -2.98 4.47 -20.48
N GLU A 282 -2.99 3.71 -21.57
CA GLU A 282 -4.21 3.11 -22.11
C GLU A 282 -4.83 2.14 -21.10
N ALA A 283 -6.14 2.29 -20.91
CA ALA A 283 -6.90 1.54 -19.92
C ALA A 283 -7.30 0.16 -20.44
N PHE A 284 -7.25 -0.84 -19.58
CA PHE A 284 -7.92 -2.13 -19.79
C PHE A 284 -9.09 -2.27 -18.80
N PRO A 285 -10.11 -3.09 -19.12
CA PRO A 285 -11.38 -3.11 -18.39
C PRO A 285 -11.22 -3.34 -16.88
N GLU A 286 -10.35 -4.25 -16.46
CA GLU A 286 -10.16 -4.54 -15.05
C GLU A 286 -9.58 -3.32 -14.31
N ALA A 287 -8.55 -2.65 -14.84
CA ALA A 287 -8.03 -1.43 -14.19
C ALA A 287 -9.09 -0.32 -14.07
N MET A 288 -10.00 -0.19 -15.04
CA MET A 288 -11.13 0.74 -14.95
C MET A 288 -12.05 0.40 -13.79
N THR A 289 -12.46 -0.87 -13.69
CA THR A 289 -13.27 -1.37 -12.58
C THR A 289 -12.57 -1.15 -11.24
N PHE A 290 -11.26 -1.40 -11.14
CA PHE A 290 -10.51 -1.14 -9.90
C PHE A 290 -10.47 0.35 -9.53
N ALA A 291 -10.31 1.25 -10.50
CA ALA A 291 -10.19 2.68 -10.25
C ALA A 291 -11.52 3.36 -9.89
N HIS A 292 -12.63 2.88 -10.46
CA HIS A 292 -13.90 3.60 -10.46
C HIS A 292 -15.03 2.87 -9.72
N ASP A 293 -15.04 1.54 -9.71
CA ASP A 293 -16.17 0.78 -9.16
C ASP A 293 -15.92 0.34 -7.70
N ARG A 294 -14.69 0.48 -7.21
CA ARG A 294 -14.33 0.15 -5.83
C ARG A 294 -14.46 1.35 -4.90
N PRO A 295 -15.01 1.15 -3.67
CA PRO A 295 -15.13 2.23 -2.70
C PRO A 295 -13.79 2.57 -2.06
N LEU A 296 -13.63 3.86 -1.72
CA LEU A 296 -12.58 4.33 -0.81
C LEU A 296 -13.06 4.11 0.63
N LEU A 297 -12.24 3.47 1.46
CA LEU A 297 -12.65 2.88 2.73
C LEU A 297 -12.18 3.68 3.96
N LEU A 298 -11.12 4.48 3.86
CA LEU A 298 -10.54 5.16 5.04
C LEU A 298 -11.53 6.11 5.71
N LYS A 299 -12.32 6.85 4.94
CA LYS A 299 -13.37 7.72 5.49
C LYS A 299 -14.28 6.96 6.46
N ARG A 300 -14.75 5.77 6.07
CA ARG A 300 -15.60 4.92 6.90
C ARG A 300 -14.89 4.42 8.16
N VAL A 301 -13.60 4.10 8.06
CA VAL A 301 -12.79 3.72 9.23
C VAL A 301 -12.68 4.89 10.21
N PHE A 302 -12.39 6.10 9.74
CA PHE A 302 -12.25 7.28 10.60
C PHE A 302 -13.58 7.78 11.19
N GLU A 303 -14.69 7.62 10.46
CA GLU A 303 -16.04 7.82 11.02
C GLU A 303 -16.30 6.84 12.17
N ALA A 304 -15.87 5.58 12.04
CA ALA A 304 -16.01 4.57 13.11
C ALA A 304 -15.03 4.78 14.27
N CYS A 305 -13.80 5.25 14.01
CA CYS A 305 -12.80 5.54 15.05
C CYS A 305 -13.11 6.84 15.83
N GLY A 306 -14.00 7.69 15.31
CA GLY A 306 -14.32 9.03 15.84
C GLY A 306 -14.88 9.05 17.26
N GLU A 307 -15.12 7.89 17.88
CA GLU A 307 -15.50 7.75 19.29
C GLU A 307 -14.46 8.37 20.24
N THR A 308 -13.16 8.27 19.93
CA THR A 308 -12.09 8.82 20.77
C THR A 308 -10.93 9.38 19.93
N ALA A 309 -10.25 10.41 20.43
CA ALA A 309 -9.02 10.92 19.82
C ALA A 309 -7.94 9.83 19.75
N TYR A 310 -7.84 8.96 20.75
CA TYR A 310 -6.86 7.88 20.81
C TYR A 310 -6.94 6.94 19.60
N PHE A 311 -8.13 6.42 19.27
CA PHE A 311 -8.28 5.53 18.11
C PHE A 311 -7.99 6.23 16.78
N LEU A 312 -8.36 7.50 16.67
CA LEU A 312 -8.03 8.32 15.51
C LEU A 312 -6.51 8.48 15.34
N GLU A 313 -5.77 8.72 16.43
CA GLU A 313 -4.31 8.84 16.38
C GLU A 313 -3.66 7.50 16.00
N CYS A 314 -4.06 6.39 16.63
CA CYS A 314 -3.59 5.05 16.29
C CYS A 314 -3.82 4.71 14.81
N ALA A 315 -5.05 4.92 14.31
CA ALA A 315 -5.38 4.67 12.91
C ALA A 315 -4.58 5.57 11.97
N THR A 316 -4.43 6.86 12.29
CA THR A 316 -3.63 7.80 11.48
C THR A 316 -2.16 7.37 11.42
N HIS A 317 -1.60 6.88 12.52
CA HIS A 317 -0.21 6.40 12.58
C HIS A 317 0.03 5.21 11.64
N ILE A 318 -0.94 4.30 11.53
CA ILE A 318 -0.90 3.18 10.59
C ILE A 318 -0.92 3.68 9.14
N VAL A 319 -1.87 4.56 8.80
CA VAL A 319 -1.98 5.13 7.44
C VAL A 319 -0.70 5.86 7.06
N PHE A 320 -0.18 6.68 7.96
CA PHE A 320 1.07 7.41 7.78
C PHE A 320 2.25 6.48 7.49
N SER A 321 2.43 5.45 8.32
CA SER A 321 3.54 4.49 8.17
C SER A 321 3.47 3.73 6.85
N LYS A 322 2.25 3.36 6.41
CA LYS A 322 2.00 2.71 5.12
C LYS A 322 2.36 3.62 3.95
N GLU A 323 1.96 4.89 3.98
CA GLU A 323 2.19 5.84 2.86
C GLU A 323 3.69 6.17 2.71
N VAL A 324 4.40 6.36 3.82
CA VAL A 324 5.86 6.56 3.83
C VAL A 324 6.57 5.33 3.27
N THR A 325 6.21 4.13 3.76
CA THR A 325 6.80 2.87 3.30
C THR A 325 6.53 2.63 1.81
N ALA A 326 5.30 2.86 1.36
CA ALA A 326 4.91 2.73 -0.04
C ALA A 326 5.68 3.72 -0.92
N THR A 327 5.78 4.99 -0.52
CA THR A 327 6.52 6.03 -1.25
C THR A 327 7.97 5.60 -1.50
N VAL A 328 8.65 5.11 -0.48
CA VAL A 328 10.06 4.70 -0.58
C VAL A 328 10.20 3.40 -1.37
N SER A 329 9.35 2.41 -1.11
CA SER A 329 9.36 1.12 -1.82
C SER A 329 9.13 1.30 -3.31
N ARG A 330 8.22 2.20 -3.70
CA ARG A 330 7.94 2.56 -5.09
C ARG A 330 9.13 3.25 -5.74
N ALA A 331 9.76 4.20 -5.05
CA ALA A 331 10.98 4.85 -5.53
C ALA A 331 12.12 3.85 -5.77
N GLN A 332 12.31 2.91 -4.84
CA GLN A 332 13.31 1.84 -4.97
C GLN A 332 12.96 0.88 -6.09
N GLY A 333 11.70 0.46 -6.21
CA GLY A 333 11.22 -0.40 -7.30
C GLY A 333 11.44 0.25 -8.67
N ALA A 334 11.09 1.53 -8.82
CA ALA A 334 11.33 2.28 -10.05
C ALA A 334 12.82 2.37 -10.41
N GLN A 335 13.71 2.52 -9.42
CA GLN A 335 15.15 2.51 -9.63
C GLN A 335 15.67 1.11 -10.00
N MET A 336 15.33 0.09 -9.21
CA MET A 336 15.83 -1.27 -9.42
C MET A 336 15.37 -1.88 -10.74
N TYR A 337 14.11 -1.63 -11.10
CA TYR A 337 13.47 -2.28 -12.23
C TYR A 337 13.31 -1.38 -13.46
N GLY A 338 13.67 -0.09 -13.36
CA GLY A 338 13.44 0.88 -14.43
C GLY A 338 11.95 1.16 -14.69
N ASP A 339 11.07 0.80 -13.75
CA ASP A 339 9.63 0.97 -13.90
C ASP A 339 9.20 2.39 -13.55
N PHE A 340 9.01 3.23 -14.56
CA PHE A 340 8.55 4.60 -14.37
C PHE A 340 7.09 4.72 -13.90
N THR A 341 6.29 3.65 -13.98
CA THR A 341 4.91 3.65 -13.46
C THR A 341 4.91 3.69 -11.93
N GLU A 342 5.93 3.10 -11.32
CA GLU A 342 6.17 3.11 -9.88
C GLU A 342 6.99 4.33 -9.44
N ASP A 343 7.50 5.19 -10.32
CA ASP A 343 8.31 6.33 -9.89
C ASP A 343 7.41 7.37 -9.20
N PRO A 344 7.49 7.56 -7.87
CA PRO A 344 6.65 8.53 -7.16
C PRO A 344 6.89 9.98 -7.61
N MET A 345 8.06 10.28 -8.18
CA MET A 345 8.38 11.62 -8.67
C MET A 345 7.79 11.90 -10.06
N LYS A 346 7.36 10.86 -10.80
CA LYS A 346 6.77 10.99 -12.15
C LYS A 346 5.30 10.55 -12.21
N SER A 347 4.90 9.63 -11.36
CA SER A 347 3.52 9.24 -11.19
C SER A 347 2.75 10.35 -10.45
N LEU A 348 1.44 10.41 -10.67
CA LEU A 348 0.55 11.32 -9.95
C LEU A 348 0.04 10.70 -8.64
N CYS A 349 0.56 9.54 -8.23
CA CYS A 349 0.05 8.81 -7.08
C CYS A 349 0.18 9.61 -5.78
N ILE A 350 1.33 10.26 -5.50
CA ILE A 350 1.51 11.05 -4.27
C ILE A 350 0.63 12.32 -4.30
N PRO A 351 0.65 13.17 -5.35
CA PRO A 351 -0.25 14.32 -5.40
C PRO A 351 -1.73 13.95 -5.23
N LEU A 352 -2.19 12.88 -5.88
CA LEU A 352 -3.57 12.42 -5.74
C LEU A 352 -3.86 11.86 -4.35
N SER A 353 -2.91 11.15 -3.73
CA SER A 353 -3.07 10.61 -2.36
C SER A 353 -3.14 11.74 -1.34
N LEU A 354 -2.28 12.76 -1.45
CA LEU A 354 -2.30 13.93 -0.56
C LEU A 354 -3.59 14.74 -0.69
N GLN A 355 -4.11 14.93 -1.92
CA GLN A 355 -5.42 15.55 -2.12
C GLN A 355 -6.54 14.73 -1.46
N TYR A 356 -6.52 13.42 -1.66
CA TYR A 356 -7.49 12.50 -1.06
C TYR A 356 -7.44 12.57 0.48
N TYR A 357 -6.26 12.50 1.08
CA TYR A 357 -6.07 12.60 2.53
C TYR A 357 -6.54 13.93 3.11
N ARG A 358 -6.23 15.06 2.44
CA ARG A 358 -6.60 16.41 2.89
C ARG A 358 -8.11 16.66 2.86
N PHE A 359 -8.80 16.19 1.82
CA PHE A 359 -10.16 16.64 1.53
C PHE A 359 -11.23 15.56 1.66
N CYS A 360 -10.87 14.26 1.66
CA CYS A 360 -11.86 13.18 1.54
C CYS A 360 -11.91 12.23 2.75
N VAL A 361 -10.94 12.27 3.66
CA VAL A 361 -10.93 11.41 4.86
C VAL A 361 -11.64 12.08 6.03
N SER A 362 -10.98 13.01 6.73
CA SER A 362 -11.58 13.91 7.72
C SER A 362 -10.57 14.98 8.16
N ASP A 363 -11.04 16.10 8.73
CA ASP A 363 -10.17 17.16 9.22
C ASP A 363 -9.29 16.70 10.39
N ALA A 364 -9.83 15.91 11.32
CA ALA A 364 -9.09 15.38 12.46
C ALA A 364 -7.99 14.40 12.03
N PHE A 365 -8.27 13.54 11.04
CA PHE A 365 -7.24 12.72 10.40
C PHE A 365 -6.15 13.59 9.78
N TRP A 366 -6.54 14.57 8.95
CA TRP A 366 -5.58 15.43 8.25
C TRP A 366 -4.68 16.18 9.24
N GLU A 367 -5.25 16.74 10.31
CA GLU A 367 -4.49 17.46 11.33
C GLU A 367 -3.41 16.57 11.96
N HIS A 368 -3.78 15.34 12.37
CA HIS A 368 -2.80 14.42 12.95
C HIS A 368 -1.81 13.91 11.90
N PHE A 369 -2.25 13.59 10.67
CA PHE A 369 -1.40 13.15 9.58
C PHE A 369 -0.35 14.21 9.22
N MET A 370 -0.77 15.47 9.16
CA MET A 370 0.12 16.61 8.89
C MET A 370 1.13 16.82 10.01
N ARG A 371 0.71 16.68 11.28
CA ARG A 371 1.64 16.67 12.42
C ARG A 371 2.66 15.55 12.28
N LEU A 372 2.20 14.31 12.04
CA LEU A 372 3.08 13.17 11.85
C LEU A 372 4.08 13.45 10.75
N LEU A 373 3.63 13.82 9.55
CA LEU A 373 4.49 14.15 8.41
C LEU A 373 5.54 15.21 8.75
N CYS A 374 5.20 16.17 9.62
CA CYS A 374 6.09 17.24 10.06
C CYS A 374 6.95 16.94 11.29
N MET A 375 6.80 15.79 11.96
CA MET A 375 7.67 15.42 13.08
C MET A 375 9.12 15.09 12.65
N PRO A 376 10.10 15.12 13.58
CA PRO A 376 11.36 14.37 13.50
C PRO A 376 11.16 12.98 12.85
N PRO A 377 12.05 12.51 11.95
CA PRO A 377 12.00 11.10 11.59
C PRO A 377 12.27 10.25 12.84
N ILE A 378 12.12 8.93 12.71
CA ILE A 378 12.60 7.99 13.72
C ILE A 378 14.04 8.37 14.12
N PRO A 379 14.39 8.39 15.41
CA PRO A 379 15.74 8.75 15.83
C PRO A 379 16.80 7.88 15.16
N ALA A 380 17.90 8.49 14.73
CA ALA A 380 19.08 7.74 14.33
C ALA A 380 19.66 7.01 15.56
N PRO A 381 20.26 5.83 15.39
CA PRO A 381 21.05 5.20 16.45
C PRO A 381 22.19 6.13 16.88
N ASN A 382 22.26 6.46 18.17
CA ASN A 382 23.20 7.46 18.70
C ASN A 382 24.53 6.83 19.10
N THR A 383 24.54 5.54 19.39
CA THR A 383 25.73 4.81 19.83
C THR A 383 26.28 3.89 18.72
N PRO A 384 27.60 3.63 18.68
CA PRO A 384 28.16 2.58 17.82
C PRO A 384 27.50 1.22 18.04
N GLU A 385 27.08 0.90 19.27
CA GLU A 385 26.40 -0.35 19.63
C GLU A 385 24.95 -0.41 19.12
N GLU A 386 24.24 0.71 19.09
CA GLU A 386 22.92 0.79 18.43
C GLU A 386 23.05 0.69 16.91
N ARG A 387 24.03 1.37 16.31
CA ARG A 387 24.33 1.28 14.87
C ARG A 387 24.69 -0.15 14.47
N ALA A 388 25.58 -0.78 15.24
CA ALA A 388 25.94 -2.17 15.06
C ALA A 388 24.78 -3.15 15.28
N ARG A 389 23.67 -2.73 15.92
CA ARG A 389 22.43 -3.50 16.10
C ARG A 389 21.33 -3.14 15.10
N ASP A 390 21.49 -2.08 14.30
CA ASP A 390 20.50 -1.70 13.30
C ASP A 390 20.47 -2.76 12.19
N PRO A 391 19.33 -3.46 12.00
CA PRO A 391 19.26 -4.54 11.01
C PRO A 391 19.52 -4.04 9.58
N GLY A 392 19.18 -2.78 9.29
CA GLY A 392 19.44 -2.17 7.99
C GLY A 392 20.94 -1.98 7.78
N GLU A 393 21.65 -1.36 8.74
CA GLU A 393 23.10 -1.17 8.67
C GLU A 393 23.86 -2.50 8.58
N GLN A 394 23.47 -3.50 9.38
CA GLN A 394 24.07 -4.84 9.34
C GLN A 394 23.95 -5.52 7.97
N LEU A 395 22.83 -5.30 7.29
CA LEU A 395 22.55 -5.88 5.97
C LEU A 395 23.07 -5.02 4.81
N GLY A 396 23.73 -3.89 5.08
CA GLY A 396 24.14 -2.93 4.06
C GLY A 396 22.96 -2.25 3.35
N LEU A 397 21.78 -2.25 3.99
CA LEU A 397 20.57 -1.59 3.53
C LEU A 397 20.51 -0.17 4.09
N THR A 398 19.73 0.69 3.44
CA THR A 398 19.44 2.01 3.98
C THR A 398 18.73 1.86 5.34
N PRO A 399 19.21 2.48 6.43
CA PRO A 399 18.60 2.37 7.74
C PRO A 399 17.16 2.88 7.78
N ASN A 400 16.34 2.36 8.70
CA ASN A 400 14.92 2.71 8.79
C ASN A 400 14.68 4.21 9.03
N TYR A 401 15.51 4.87 9.84
CA TYR A 401 15.40 6.32 10.08
C TYR A 401 15.65 7.14 8.81
N MET A 402 16.52 6.66 7.91
CA MET A 402 16.77 7.28 6.62
C MET A 402 15.64 7.03 5.62
N LEU A 403 15.08 5.81 5.60
CA LEU A 403 13.90 5.50 4.77
C LEU A 403 12.72 6.39 5.18
N ASP A 404 12.47 6.52 6.48
CA ASP A 404 11.45 7.41 7.04
C ASP A 404 11.68 8.88 6.64
N ALA A 405 12.90 9.39 6.84
CA ALA A 405 13.26 10.75 6.44
C ALA A 405 13.07 11.01 4.93
N ILE A 406 13.49 10.07 4.08
CA ILE A 406 13.34 10.15 2.63
C ILE A 406 11.86 10.16 2.25
N GLY A 407 11.05 9.22 2.75
CA GLY A 407 9.63 9.14 2.43
C GLY A 407 8.87 10.40 2.83
N ARG A 408 9.11 10.90 4.06
CA ARG A 408 8.56 12.19 4.52
C ARG A 408 8.97 13.35 3.62
N SER A 409 10.25 13.42 3.23
CA SER A 409 10.75 14.51 2.37
C SER A 409 10.09 14.50 0.99
N MET A 410 9.82 13.33 0.42
CA MET A 410 9.14 13.19 -0.86
C MET A 410 7.68 13.62 -0.76
N MET A 411 6.96 13.14 0.26
CA MET A 411 5.58 13.53 0.51
C MET A 411 5.46 15.04 0.77
N LEU A 412 6.31 15.62 1.62
CA LEU A 412 6.35 17.07 1.86
C LEU A 412 6.67 17.87 0.60
N HIS A 413 7.61 17.39 -0.22
CA HIS A 413 7.93 18.03 -1.49
C HIS A 413 6.69 18.08 -2.41
N HIS A 414 6.01 16.95 -2.59
CA HIS A 414 4.78 16.90 -3.39
C HIS A 414 3.65 17.74 -2.78
N LEU A 415 3.53 17.79 -1.46
CA LEU A 415 2.53 18.59 -0.77
C LEU A 415 2.74 20.08 -1.00
N VAL A 416 3.99 20.57 -0.88
CA VAL A 416 4.33 21.97 -1.17
C VAL A 416 4.10 22.30 -2.64
N MET A 417 4.53 21.42 -3.56
CA MET A 417 4.31 21.62 -5.00
C MET A 417 2.82 21.65 -5.36
N LEU A 418 2.02 20.79 -4.74
CA LEU A 418 0.57 20.73 -4.91
C LEU A 418 -0.08 22.01 -4.40
N HIS A 419 0.32 22.50 -3.22
CA HIS A 419 -0.15 23.76 -2.68
C HIS A 419 0.21 24.94 -3.60
N GLU A 420 1.47 25.06 -4.03
CA GLU A 420 1.90 26.13 -4.95
C GLU A 420 1.15 26.10 -6.29
N ALA A 421 0.86 24.92 -6.82
CA ALA A 421 0.04 24.77 -8.02
C ALA A 421 -1.39 25.29 -7.78
N ARG A 422 -2.03 24.89 -6.67
CA ARG A 422 -3.37 25.36 -6.29
C ARG A 422 -3.40 26.87 -6.09
N GLU A 423 -2.41 27.48 -5.42
CA GLU A 423 -2.35 28.94 -5.25
C GLU A 423 -2.28 29.68 -6.60
N ARG A 424 -1.54 29.15 -7.58
CA ARG A 424 -1.51 29.72 -8.93
C ARG A 424 -2.83 29.60 -9.66
N GLU A 425 -3.55 28.48 -9.50
CA GLU A 425 -4.89 28.27 -10.07
C GLU A 425 -5.93 29.21 -9.46
N ILE A 426 -5.81 29.48 -8.15
CA ILE A 426 -6.67 30.45 -7.46
C ILE A 426 -6.35 31.86 -7.97
N ALA A 427 -5.08 32.25 -7.99
CA ALA A 427 -4.65 33.58 -8.42
C ALA A 427 -4.96 33.87 -9.90
N SER A 428 -4.92 32.86 -10.77
CA SER A 428 -5.26 33.01 -12.19
C SER A 428 -6.78 33.03 -12.47
N GLY A 429 -7.61 32.71 -11.48
CA GLY A 429 -9.05 32.56 -11.64
C GLY A 429 -9.49 31.20 -12.21
N ALA A 430 -8.57 30.29 -12.53
CA ALA A 430 -8.90 28.97 -13.08
C ALA A 430 -9.83 28.16 -12.17
N ILE A 431 -9.69 28.29 -10.85
CA ILE A 431 -10.59 27.65 -9.88
C ILE A 431 -12.04 28.14 -10.01
N VAL A 432 -12.25 29.43 -10.29
CA VAL A 432 -13.60 29.98 -10.48
C VAL A 432 -14.27 29.31 -11.68
N ASP A 433 -13.51 29.07 -12.75
CA ASP A 433 -14.02 28.40 -13.94
C ASP A 433 -14.32 26.92 -13.68
N VAL A 434 -13.46 26.22 -12.93
CA VAL A 434 -13.70 24.83 -12.49
C VAL A 434 -14.98 24.74 -11.64
N VAL A 435 -15.18 25.65 -10.69
CA VAL A 435 -16.38 25.68 -9.84
C VAL A 435 -17.63 25.95 -10.67
N LYS A 436 -17.59 26.91 -11.61
CA LYS A 436 -18.70 27.18 -12.54
C LYS A 436 -19.04 25.95 -13.38
N GLN A 437 -18.03 25.27 -13.94
CA GLN A 437 -18.22 24.06 -14.73
C GLN A 437 -18.85 22.92 -13.90
N LYS A 438 -18.39 22.72 -12.67
CA LYS A 438 -18.94 21.69 -11.75
C LYS A 438 -20.39 21.99 -11.35
N LYS A 439 -20.72 23.26 -11.05
CA LYS A 439 -22.10 23.67 -10.78
C LYS A 439 -23.00 23.47 -12.00
N ALA A 440 -22.52 23.79 -13.20
CA ALA A 440 -23.27 23.55 -14.43
C ALA A 440 -23.53 22.04 -14.67
N GLN A 441 -22.60 21.17 -14.31
CA GLN A 441 -22.77 19.71 -14.39
C GLN A 441 -23.71 19.14 -13.31
N GLY A 442 -23.67 19.70 -12.09
CA GLY A 442 -24.46 19.21 -10.95
C GLY A 442 -25.85 19.83 -10.78
N GLY A 443 -26.17 20.91 -11.50
CA GLY A 443 -27.42 21.66 -11.36
C GLY A 443 -27.37 22.76 -10.27
N GLU A 444 -28.39 23.62 -10.23
CA GLU A 444 -28.45 24.87 -9.43
C GLU A 444 -28.31 24.71 -7.91
N GLY A 445 -28.45 23.49 -7.38
CA GLY A 445 -28.29 23.17 -5.95
C GLY A 445 -27.01 22.39 -5.60
N SER A 446 -26.15 22.07 -6.57
CA SER A 446 -24.99 21.21 -6.32
C SER A 446 -23.91 21.92 -5.51
N VAL A 447 -23.64 21.42 -4.31
CA VAL A 447 -22.49 21.83 -3.50
C VAL A 447 -21.24 21.26 -4.15
N VAL A 448 -20.36 22.14 -4.65
CA VAL A 448 -19.06 21.72 -5.17
C VAL A 448 -18.20 21.26 -4.00
N HIS A 449 -17.54 20.10 -4.16
CA HIS A 449 -16.68 19.55 -3.11
C HIS A 449 -15.42 20.43 -2.89
N PRO A 450 -14.97 20.66 -1.64
CA PRO A 450 -13.84 21.55 -1.34
C PRO A 450 -12.51 21.18 -2.01
N LEU A 451 -12.29 19.89 -2.27
CA LEU A 451 -11.20 19.37 -3.13
C LEU A 451 -10.96 20.20 -4.40
N HIS A 452 -12.01 20.76 -5.00
CA HIS A 452 -11.94 21.48 -6.27
C HIS A 452 -11.60 22.97 -6.16
N TYR A 453 -11.63 23.57 -4.97
CA TYR A 453 -11.43 25.02 -4.84
C TYR A 453 -10.70 25.47 -3.57
N GLU A 454 -10.72 24.68 -2.51
CA GLU A 454 -10.10 25.07 -1.24
C GLU A 454 -8.56 25.05 -1.34
N HIS A 455 -7.93 25.85 -0.50
CA HIS A 455 -6.48 25.82 -0.29
C HIS A 455 -6.05 24.45 0.26
N VAL A 456 -4.95 23.92 -0.28
CA VAL A 456 -4.41 22.62 0.14
C VAL A 456 -3.85 22.70 1.57
N LEU A 457 -3.11 23.77 1.86
CA LEU A 457 -2.52 24.07 3.15
C LEU A 457 -2.95 25.47 3.57
N ASN A 458 -3.19 25.67 4.85
CA ASN A 458 -3.24 27.01 5.43
C ASN A 458 -1.81 27.57 5.64
N ASP A 459 -1.70 28.87 5.92
CA ASP A 459 -0.40 29.55 6.06
C ASP A 459 0.51 28.91 7.13
N ARG A 460 -0.07 28.44 8.24
CA ARG A 460 0.66 27.78 9.31
C ARG A 460 1.20 26.42 8.86
N GLU A 461 0.35 25.59 8.27
CA GLU A 461 0.74 24.27 7.73
C GLU A 461 1.81 24.42 6.66
N ARG A 462 1.67 25.39 5.75
CA ARG A 462 2.65 25.71 4.72
C ARG A 462 4.01 26.08 5.33
N GLY A 463 4.02 26.98 6.30
CA GLY A 463 5.26 27.40 6.98
C GLY A 463 6.00 26.25 7.64
N ILE A 464 5.25 25.37 8.34
CA ILE A 464 5.80 24.16 8.97
C ILE A 464 6.32 23.17 7.92
N ALA A 465 5.54 22.89 6.86
CA ALA A 465 5.90 21.95 5.80
C ALA A 465 7.21 22.33 5.10
N ILE A 466 7.36 23.61 4.75
CA ILE A 466 8.57 24.12 4.07
C ILE A 466 9.79 24.04 4.98
N THR A 467 9.65 24.46 6.24
CA THR A 467 10.73 24.41 7.22
C THR A 467 11.18 22.96 7.41
N ARG A 468 10.23 22.05 7.60
CA ARG A 468 10.52 20.64 7.81
C ARG A 468 11.13 19.95 6.60
N LEU A 469 10.67 20.27 5.40
CA LEU A 469 11.24 19.76 4.16
C LEU A 469 12.73 20.15 4.05
N ARG A 470 13.09 21.37 4.42
CA ARG A 470 14.50 21.82 4.40
C ARG A 470 15.36 21.02 5.38
N GLU A 471 14.89 20.81 6.60
CA GLU A 471 15.57 20.01 7.63
C GLU A 471 15.79 18.55 7.18
N LEU A 472 14.75 17.91 6.63
CA LEU A 472 14.85 16.53 6.13
C LEU A 472 15.78 16.41 4.92
N LEU A 473 15.78 17.40 4.02
CA LEU A 473 16.71 17.44 2.90
C LEU A 473 18.16 17.64 3.36
N PHE A 474 18.38 18.38 4.44
CA PHE A 474 19.69 18.52 5.06
C PHE A 474 20.17 17.18 5.64
N LEU A 475 19.32 16.48 6.39
CA LEU A 475 19.61 15.13 6.91
C LEU A 475 19.93 14.12 5.79
N ALA A 476 19.16 14.14 4.70
CA ALA A 476 19.43 13.27 3.54
C ALA A 476 20.77 13.58 2.85
N ARG A 477 21.22 14.84 2.89
CA ARG A 477 22.52 15.26 2.33
C ARG A 477 23.68 14.89 3.24
N SER A 478 23.54 15.03 4.56
CA SER A 478 24.58 14.66 5.52
C SER A 478 24.84 13.15 5.51
N TYR A 479 23.79 12.33 5.37
CA TYR A 479 23.95 10.88 5.21
C TYR A 479 24.74 10.49 3.94
N ARG A 480 24.55 11.22 2.83
CA ARG A 480 25.31 10.98 1.58
C ARG A 480 26.74 11.47 1.65
N ASN A 481 27.00 12.54 2.42
CA ASN A 481 28.30 13.18 2.55
C ASN A 481 28.68 13.30 4.04
N PRO A 482 29.19 12.22 4.67
CA PRO A 482 29.58 12.26 6.08
C PRO A 482 30.67 13.30 6.39
N GLN A 483 31.42 13.76 5.37
CA GLN A 483 32.47 14.77 5.49
C GLN A 483 31.98 16.24 5.54
N ARG A 484 30.66 16.51 5.53
CA ARG A 484 30.12 17.85 5.80
C ARG A 484 29.37 17.84 7.15
N PRO A 485 29.91 18.47 8.21
CA PRO A 485 29.28 18.55 9.53
C PRO A 485 27.91 19.23 9.48
N LEU A 486 27.05 18.86 10.44
CA LEU A 486 25.69 19.42 10.63
C LEU A 486 25.72 20.89 11.12
N ASP A 487 26.84 21.36 11.66
CA ASP A 487 27.05 22.74 12.10
C ASP A 487 27.84 23.50 11.04
N GLY A 488 27.16 23.77 9.93
CA GLY A 488 27.64 24.65 8.88
C GLY A 488 26.57 25.68 8.63
N ASP A 489 26.71 26.82 9.30
CA ASP A 489 26.07 28.07 8.95
C ASP A 489 26.44 28.38 7.49
N ASP A 490 25.69 27.81 6.52
CA ASP A 490 25.82 28.13 5.09
C ASP A 490 25.19 29.52 4.85
N SER A 491 25.62 30.50 5.63
CA SER A 491 25.74 31.89 5.22
C SER A 491 27.09 32.07 4.54
N ASP A 492 27.39 31.28 3.50
CA ASP A 492 28.51 31.57 2.61
C ASP A 492 28.33 31.00 1.21
N GLY A 493 28.46 31.90 0.22
CA GLY A 493 28.89 31.51 -1.11
C GLY A 493 27.82 31.44 -2.20
N VAL A 494 26.91 32.41 -2.28
CA VAL A 494 26.52 32.93 -3.61
C VAL A 494 27.71 33.73 -4.16
N GLY A 495 28.81 33.01 -4.39
CA GLY A 495 30.05 33.50 -4.96
C GLY A 495 29.93 33.41 -6.48
N GLU A 496 29.72 34.57 -7.06
CA GLU A 496 29.94 34.91 -8.46
C GLU A 496 30.96 34.03 -9.22
N LYS A 497 30.56 33.73 -10.48
CA LYS A 497 31.38 33.27 -11.62
C LYS A 497 31.56 31.76 -11.78
N GLY A 498 30.78 31.24 -12.71
CA GLY A 498 31.05 30.00 -13.42
C GLY A 498 30.38 30.00 -14.79
N GLN A 499 30.51 31.09 -15.55
CA GLN A 499 30.15 31.14 -16.96
C GLN A 499 30.97 30.09 -17.71
N ILE A 500 30.30 29.08 -18.26
CA ILE A 500 30.88 28.23 -19.30
C ILE A 500 30.60 28.95 -20.62
N ALA A 501 31.50 29.87 -20.98
CA ALA A 501 31.58 30.38 -22.34
C ALA A 501 32.20 29.29 -23.24
N PRO A 502 31.64 29.01 -24.42
CA PRO A 502 32.24 28.07 -25.35
C PRO A 502 33.20 28.80 -26.28
N LYS A 503 34.46 28.36 -26.38
CA LYS A 503 35.23 28.46 -27.63
C LYS A 503 36.54 27.68 -27.59
N ALA A 504 36.66 26.86 -28.63
CA ALA A 504 37.86 26.55 -29.42
C ALA A 504 39.02 25.82 -28.74
N ASP A 505 39.05 24.52 -29.00
CA ASP A 505 40.16 23.81 -29.64
C ASP A 505 41.41 24.67 -29.92
N SER A 506 42.38 24.60 -29.01
CA SER A 506 43.81 24.61 -29.32
C SER A 506 44.48 23.89 -28.15
N ALA A 507 44.85 22.63 -28.33
CA ALA A 507 46.15 22.24 -28.87
C ALA A 507 47.32 22.87 -28.08
N ALA A 508 47.63 22.29 -26.92
CA ALA A 508 48.98 22.16 -26.37
C ALA A 508 48.95 21.41 -25.04
N ALA A 509 49.28 20.12 -25.06
CA ALA A 509 50.05 19.40 -24.01
C ALA A 509 49.79 17.89 -24.07
N ALA A 510 50.23 17.25 -25.14
CA ALA A 510 50.79 15.91 -25.08
C ALA A 510 52.11 16.01 -25.88
N ALA A 511 53.19 16.44 -25.24
CA ALA A 511 54.14 15.53 -24.60
C ALA A 511 54.63 14.45 -25.57
N ALA A 512 55.59 14.81 -26.43
CA ALA A 512 56.56 13.88 -27.03
C ALA A 512 57.73 14.68 -27.65
N ALA A 513 58.40 15.48 -26.82
CA ALA A 513 59.72 16.03 -27.14
C ALA A 513 60.79 15.05 -26.61
N ALA A 514 61.01 13.98 -27.37
CA ALA A 514 62.14 13.05 -27.32
C ALA A 514 61.95 12.21 -28.60
N VAL A 515 62.76 12.26 -29.65
CA VAL A 515 64.21 12.21 -29.72
C VAL A 515 64.61 12.83 -31.07
N THR A 516 65.40 13.89 -31.04
CA THR A 516 66.30 14.21 -32.14
C THR A 516 67.51 13.30 -32.02
N ASP A 517 67.71 12.42 -32.99
CA ASP A 517 69.05 11.92 -33.29
C ASP A 517 69.25 11.90 -34.81
N ASN A 518 70.45 12.34 -35.19
CA ASN A 518 70.91 12.61 -36.54
C ASN A 518 71.36 11.32 -37.24
N GLY A 519 71.36 11.32 -38.57
CA GLY A 519 72.41 10.61 -39.32
C GLY A 519 71.97 9.86 -40.58
N GLN A 520 72.28 10.49 -41.72
CA GLN A 520 72.35 9.97 -43.10
C GLN A 520 71.07 9.92 -43.93
#